data_AF-A0A4Y8L9V4-F1
#
_entry.id   AF-A0A4Y8L9V4-F1
#
_cell.length_a   1.000
_cell.length_b   1.000
_cell.length_c   1.000
_cell.angle_alpha   90.00
_cell.angle_beta   90.00
_cell.angle_gamma   90.00
#
_symmetry.space_group_name_H-M   'P 1'
#
loop_
_entity.id
_entity.type
_entity.pdbx_description
1 polymer ?
#
loop_
_entity_poly.entity_id
_entity_poly.type
_entity_poly.pdbx_seq_one_letter_code
_entity_poly.pdbx_strand_id
1 'polypeptide(L)'
;MRDFFYVVHKLYNYKIIGLFIFLFLSTVLIKVNIFPDWFGFRYIEEPSNLIITLLSIVIGTSSIILTILLVVYESLSKPFRRNSLDIILDDPWIKLLFSLFSGVFIYLSLTLLVIKREGINTDADLALLYISCIITFFFILAQFPLVILALRYSKSHRFINKLVLEISLSDIDQISKPPKVEDSIVYFETMEKNKLMLLKEIGIIAIKENDWGMPQYILNEVYDILIRSITKETPEKQALSNIEAFCWICLHFSKNTIENSDLITAKCLLSDLYGIHVHLVEIGFRAFRKLSVDKCINDLHRGISSNDNFHSMQGYLLRESCEVIQFHIKSLNFSNEEWPTFDYSLDRLENNEKKTKTSEEINDYMFYINHELADLFFDTLKYAIDTKNKNVYNHISWKINPLLSSIYDSTNLTDYQKEEIFHNYYFKSKRVFDDVYESDMYEEMNISTNDNFYIKQWLTENRKYAFWCLSDTISRAVKLENLGKLSSHSIDSLFLIARGLANEDMNVETKESAIDLIIKFGFNFLKDKKTRNETKKEVIRQFKWLNSYLQKNEELSSLKKEYSSKIDKLK
;
A
#
# COMPACT_ATOMS: atom_id res chain seq x y z
N MET A 1 -31.89 1.04 32.06
CA MET A 1 -33.18 1.47 31.45
C MET A 1 -32.98 2.33 30.20
N ARG A 2 -32.14 3.37 30.22
CA ARG A 2 -31.88 4.23 29.04
C ARG A 2 -31.34 3.45 27.83
N ASP A 3 -30.43 2.50 28.06
CA ASP A 3 -29.86 1.66 26.99
C ASP A 3 -30.87 0.64 26.43
N PHE A 4 -31.78 0.14 27.26
CA PHE A 4 -32.86 -0.75 26.82
C PHE A 4 -33.83 -0.01 25.87
N PHE A 5 -34.27 1.19 26.23
CA PHE A 5 -35.13 2.00 25.35
C PHE A 5 -34.39 2.44 24.07
N TYR A 6 -33.09 2.69 24.15
CA TYR A 6 -32.26 2.98 22.98
C TYR A 6 -32.21 1.79 22.02
N VAL A 7 -31.97 0.57 22.52
CA VAL A 7 -31.96 -0.68 21.73
C VAL A 7 -33.33 -0.94 21.10
N VAL A 8 -34.42 -0.79 21.86
CA VAL A 8 -35.80 -0.93 21.35
C VAL A 8 -36.09 0.09 20.25
N HIS A 9 -35.69 1.35 20.42
CA HIS A 9 -35.89 2.37 19.39
C HIS A 9 -35.06 2.12 18.11
N LYS A 10 -33.85 1.57 18.26
CA LYS A 10 -33.03 1.14 17.12
C LYS A 10 -33.64 -0.05 16.38
N LEU A 11 -34.15 -1.04 17.11
CA LEU A 11 -34.72 -2.29 16.55
C LEU A 11 -36.02 -2.12 15.78
N TYR A 12 -36.84 -1.13 16.15
CA TYR A 12 -38.21 -1.04 15.62
C TYR A 12 -38.45 0.26 14.85
N ASN A 13 -39.18 0.15 13.75
CA ASN A 13 -39.78 1.26 13.05
C ASN A 13 -41.22 1.44 13.57
N TYR A 14 -41.40 2.41 14.47
CA TYR A 14 -42.68 2.70 15.10
C TYR A 14 -43.80 3.03 14.10
N LYS A 15 -43.47 3.53 12.90
CA LYS A 15 -44.46 3.79 11.84
C LYS A 15 -45.09 2.49 11.33
N ILE A 16 -44.30 1.42 11.23
CA ILE A 16 -44.77 0.11 10.79
C ILE A 16 -45.68 -0.50 11.84
N ILE A 17 -45.26 -0.48 13.11
CA ILE A 17 -46.09 -0.97 14.23
C ILE A 17 -47.40 -0.17 14.32
N GLY A 18 -47.32 1.16 14.16
CA GLY A 18 -48.50 2.04 14.12
C GLY A 18 -49.46 1.72 12.98
N LEU A 19 -48.96 1.27 11.82
CA LEU A 19 -49.79 0.85 10.69
C LEU A 19 -50.62 -0.40 11.03
N PHE A 20 -50.07 -1.39 11.73
CA PHE A 20 -50.83 -2.57 12.18
C PHE A 20 -51.89 -2.21 13.22
N ILE A 21 -51.57 -1.31 14.16
CA ILE A 21 -52.55 -0.82 15.14
C ILE A 21 -53.67 -0.03 14.45
N PHE A 22 -53.32 0.84 13.49
CA PHE A 22 -54.29 1.58 12.70
C PHE A 22 -55.19 0.65 11.88
N LEU A 23 -54.61 -0.38 11.26
CA LEU A 23 -55.35 -1.38 10.48
C LEU A 23 -56.29 -2.23 11.35
N PHE A 24 -55.89 -2.54 12.58
CA PHE A 24 -56.77 -3.15 13.57
C PHE A 24 -57.93 -2.22 13.93
N LEU A 25 -57.63 -0.99 14.33
CA LEU A 25 -58.64 0.00 14.72
C LEU A 25 -59.60 0.35 13.58
N SER A 26 -59.12 0.47 12.35
CA SER A 26 -59.96 0.73 11.19
C SER A 26 -60.92 -0.44 10.93
N THR A 27 -60.46 -1.68 11.05
CA THR A 27 -61.31 -2.87 10.88
C THR A 27 -62.43 -2.91 11.92
N VAL A 28 -62.11 -2.59 13.18
CA VAL A 28 -63.08 -2.57 14.28
C VAL A 28 -64.05 -1.38 14.21
N LEU A 29 -63.54 -0.18 13.92
CA LEU A 29 -64.34 1.06 13.97
C LEU A 29 -65.15 1.33 12.71
N ILE A 30 -64.66 0.94 11.53
CA ILE A 30 -65.31 1.28 10.25
C ILE A 30 -66.47 0.33 9.91
N LYS A 31 -66.70 -0.75 10.69
CA LYS A 31 -67.73 -1.77 10.43
C LYS A 31 -67.80 -2.11 8.94
N VAL A 32 -66.73 -2.73 8.44
CA VAL A 32 -66.63 -3.14 7.04
C VAL A 32 -67.72 -4.19 6.76
N ASN A 33 -68.86 -3.75 6.25
CA ASN A 33 -70.09 -4.55 6.14
C ASN A 33 -70.14 -5.51 4.93
N ILE A 34 -69.02 -5.86 4.30
CA ILE A 34 -69.03 -6.73 3.13
C ILE A 34 -67.78 -7.63 3.11
N PHE A 35 -67.80 -8.68 3.93
CA PHE A 35 -66.94 -9.84 3.72
C PHE A 35 -67.83 -11.08 3.59
N PRO A 36 -67.98 -11.66 2.37
CA PRO A 36 -68.60 -12.96 2.22
C PRO A 36 -67.77 -13.98 3.00
N ASP A 37 -68.41 -14.91 3.70
CA ASP A 37 -67.70 -15.93 4.46
C ASP A 37 -67.22 -17.09 3.56
N TRP A 38 -66.26 -16.80 2.69
CA TRP A 38 -65.67 -17.72 1.71
C TRP A 38 -65.09 -19.02 2.31
N PHE A 39 -64.51 -18.96 3.52
CA PHE A 39 -63.87 -20.08 4.21
C PHE A 39 -64.69 -20.64 5.37
N GLY A 40 -65.91 -20.15 5.59
CA GLY A 40 -66.80 -20.65 6.64
C GLY A 40 -66.30 -20.38 8.06
N PHE A 41 -65.55 -19.29 8.29
CA PHE A 41 -64.96 -18.98 9.60
C PHE A 41 -66.02 -18.73 10.68
N ARG A 42 -67.24 -18.32 10.33
CA ARG A 42 -68.35 -18.17 11.30
C ARG A 42 -68.76 -19.48 11.96
N TYR A 43 -68.46 -20.62 11.34
CA TYR A 43 -68.88 -21.95 11.79
C TYR A 43 -67.79 -22.67 12.59
N ILE A 44 -66.66 -22.02 12.87
CA ILE A 44 -65.61 -22.58 13.72
C ILE A 44 -66.05 -22.53 15.19
N GLU A 45 -66.03 -23.67 15.87
CA GLU A 45 -66.43 -23.79 17.29
C GLU A 45 -65.52 -22.99 18.23
N GLU A 46 -64.21 -22.99 17.98
CA GLU A 46 -63.21 -22.25 18.78
C GLU A 46 -62.33 -21.35 17.88
N PRO A 47 -62.83 -20.19 17.43
CA PRO A 47 -62.09 -19.30 16.54
C PRO A 47 -60.85 -18.68 17.21
N SER A 48 -60.81 -18.66 18.54
CA SER A 48 -59.60 -18.36 19.30
C SER A 48 -58.45 -19.32 18.99
N ASN A 49 -58.73 -20.61 18.74
CA ASN A 49 -57.68 -21.59 18.44
C ASN A 49 -57.05 -21.34 17.07
N LEU A 50 -57.82 -20.85 16.10
CA LEU A 50 -57.29 -20.43 14.81
C LEU A 50 -56.28 -19.29 14.99
N ILE A 51 -56.60 -18.27 15.77
CA ILE A 51 -55.70 -17.13 16.02
C ILE A 51 -54.46 -17.58 16.82
N ILE A 52 -54.63 -18.47 17.80
CA ILE A 52 -53.51 -19.07 18.54
C ILE A 52 -52.60 -19.87 17.60
N THR A 53 -53.18 -20.58 16.62
CA THR A 53 -52.42 -21.31 15.60
C THR A 53 -51.65 -20.34 14.70
N LEU A 54 -52.27 -19.24 14.25
CA LEU A 54 -51.59 -18.20 13.47
C LEU A 54 -50.45 -17.54 14.26
N LEU A 55 -50.67 -17.22 15.54
CA LEU A 55 -49.62 -16.73 16.44
C LEU A 55 -48.47 -17.73 16.56
N SER A 56 -48.79 -19.02 16.73
CA SER A 56 -47.79 -20.08 16.82
C SER A 56 -46.96 -20.19 15.54
N ILE A 57 -47.60 -20.05 14.37
CA ILE A 57 -46.91 -20.02 13.07
C ILE A 57 -45.98 -18.80 12.98
N VAL A 58 -46.45 -17.59 13.32
CA VAL A 58 -45.66 -16.35 13.29
C VAL A 58 -44.43 -16.45 14.21
N ILE A 59 -44.59 -16.97 15.42
CA ILE A 59 -43.50 -17.20 16.36
C ILE A 59 -42.53 -18.26 15.82
N GLY A 60 -43.06 -19.38 15.32
CA GLY A 60 -42.28 -20.49 14.79
C GLY A 60 -41.41 -20.10 13.60
N THR A 61 -41.98 -19.45 12.58
CA THR A 61 -41.21 -19.03 11.39
C THR A 61 -40.18 -17.98 11.71
N SER A 62 -40.50 -17.03 12.59
CA SER A 62 -39.56 -16.00 13.05
C SER A 62 -38.40 -16.60 13.83
N SER A 63 -38.66 -17.62 14.64
CA SER A 63 -37.62 -18.34 15.40
C SER A 63 -36.66 -19.09 14.47
N ILE A 64 -37.17 -19.74 13.42
CA ILE A 64 -36.35 -20.39 12.39
C ILE A 64 -35.45 -19.37 11.70
N ILE A 65 -35.99 -18.22 11.33
CA ILE A 65 -35.25 -17.17 10.64
C ILE A 65 -34.20 -16.52 11.54
N LEU A 66 -34.54 -16.25 12.80
CA LEU A 66 -33.57 -15.76 13.78
C LEU A 66 -32.42 -16.76 13.92
N THR A 67 -32.74 -18.06 13.94
CA THR A 67 -31.73 -19.12 13.99
C THR A 67 -30.87 -19.14 12.73
N ILE A 68 -31.45 -19.03 11.54
CA ILE A 68 -30.69 -18.93 10.28
C ILE A 68 -29.79 -17.70 10.27
N LEU A 69 -30.32 -16.54 10.66
CA LEU A 69 -29.52 -15.32 10.78
C LEU A 69 -28.38 -15.54 11.77
N LEU A 70 -28.64 -16.01 12.99
CA LEU A 70 -27.58 -16.25 13.98
C LEU A 70 -26.53 -17.27 13.51
N VAL A 71 -26.94 -18.37 12.89
CA VAL A 71 -26.03 -19.41 12.38
C VAL A 71 -25.24 -18.92 11.17
N VAL A 72 -25.87 -18.23 10.22
CA VAL A 72 -25.20 -17.66 9.04
C VAL A 72 -24.27 -16.53 9.44
N TYR A 73 -24.70 -15.67 10.38
CA TYR A 73 -23.82 -14.69 10.99
C TYR A 73 -22.67 -15.42 11.68
N GLU A 74 -22.88 -16.35 12.60
CA GLU A 74 -21.79 -17.06 13.30
C GLU A 74 -20.84 -17.83 12.35
N SER A 75 -21.36 -18.35 11.24
CA SER A 75 -20.61 -19.00 10.16
C SER A 75 -19.74 -18.03 9.35
N LEU A 76 -20.34 -16.91 8.90
CA LEU A 76 -19.66 -15.86 8.11
C LEU A 76 -18.82 -14.91 8.99
N SER A 77 -19.09 -14.89 10.30
CA SER A 77 -18.58 -13.92 11.28
C SER A 77 -17.68 -14.53 12.35
N LYS A 78 -17.04 -15.67 12.05
CA LYS A 78 -15.92 -16.18 12.89
C LYS A 78 -14.96 -15.07 13.39
N PRO A 79 -14.64 -14.00 12.61
CA PRO A 79 -13.89 -12.85 13.12
C PRO A 79 -14.72 -11.80 13.89
N PHE A 80 -15.99 -11.51 13.56
CA PHE A 80 -16.81 -10.46 14.22
C PHE A 80 -17.59 -10.95 15.46
N ARG A 81 -17.08 -11.98 16.14
CA ARG A 81 -17.82 -12.82 17.10
C ARG A 81 -18.55 -12.08 18.24
N ARG A 82 -18.19 -10.83 18.52
CA ARG A 82 -18.72 -10.02 19.63
C ARG A 82 -19.64 -8.86 19.23
N ASN A 83 -19.61 -8.41 17.97
CA ASN A 83 -20.40 -7.27 17.48
C ASN A 83 -21.40 -7.63 16.36
N SER A 84 -21.66 -8.92 16.16
CA SER A 84 -22.72 -9.39 15.27
C SER A 84 -24.05 -8.69 15.57
N LEU A 85 -24.38 -8.47 16.85
CA LEU A 85 -25.62 -7.80 17.26
C LEU A 85 -25.67 -6.32 16.87
N ASP A 86 -24.63 -5.51 17.10
CA ASP A 86 -24.65 -4.08 16.74
C ASP A 86 -24.75 -3.87 15.21
N ILE A 87 -24.08 -4.72 14.43
CA ILE A 87 -24.20 -4.73 12.96
C ILE A 87 -25.60 -5.17 12.54
N ILE A 88 -26.17 -6.19 13.20
CA ILE A 88 -27.55 -6.65 13.00
C ILE A 88 -28.57 -5.55 13.32
N LEU A 89 -28.32 -4.77 14.38
CA LEU A 89 -29.21 -3.71 14.87
C LEU A 89 -29.25 -2.48 13.94
N ASP A 90 -28.16 -2.24 13.21
CA ASP A 90 -28.05 -1.12 12.26
C ASP A 90 -28.47 -1.51 10.82
N ASP A 91 -28.79 -2.78 10.56
CA ASP A 91 -29.29 -3.25 9.26
C ASP A 91 -30.78 -2.85 9.06
N PRO A 92 -31.10 -2.09 7.99
CA PRO A 92 -32.47 -1.62 7.75
C PRO A 92 -33.46 -2.75 7.46
N TRP A 93 -33.00 -3.87 6.87
CA TRP A 93 -33.84 -5.02 6.54
C TRP A 93 -34.12 -5.87 7.77
N ILE A 94 -33.15 -5.98 8.68
CA ILE A 94 -33.37 -6.65 9.97
C ILE A 94 -34.32 -5.81 10.84
N LYS A 95 -34.14 -4.48 10.87
CA LYS A 95 -35.09 -3.55 11.51
C LYS A 95 -36.50 -3.71 10.95
N LEU A 96 -36.64 -3.83 9.63
CA LEU A 96 -37.92 -4.09 8.98
C LEU A 96 -38.51 -5.45 9.39
N LEU A 97 -37.70 -6.51 9.41
CA LEU A 97 -38.11 -7.86 9.79
C LEU A 97 -38.63 -7.92 11.24
N PHE A 98 -37.91 -7.33 12.20
CA PHE A 98 -38.36 -7.23 13.59
C PHE A 98 -39.60 -6.35 13.73
N SER A 99 -39.71 -5.26 12.96
CA SER A 99 -40.89 -4.38 12.99
C SER A 99 -42.15 -5.06 12.46
N LEU A 100 -42.01 -5.85 11.38
CA LEU A 100 -43.09 -6.67 10.84
C LEU A 100 -43.52 -7.73 11.84
N PHE A 101 -42.57 -8.44 12.45
CA PHE A 101 -42.87 -9.45 13.48
C PHE A 101 -43.69 -8.84 14.62
N SER A 102 -43.22 -7.75 15.22
CA SER A 102 -43.93 -7.09 16.32
C SER A 102 -45.29 -6.55 15.90
N GLY A 103 -45.40 -5.97 14.70
CA GLY A 103 -46.68 -5.47 14.17
C GLY A 103 -47.72 -6.57 13.98
N VAL A 104 -47.33 -7.69 13.37
CA VAL A 104 -48.19 -8.87 13.18
C VAL A 104 -48.56 -9.49 14.52
N PHE A 105 -47.60 -9.62 15.44
CA PHE A 105 -47.84 -10.17 16.77
C PHE A 105 -48.84 -9.33 17.57
N ILE A 106 -48.69 -7.99 17.55
CA ILE A 106 -49.64 -7.07 18.21
C ILE A 106 -51.02 -7.19 17.57
N TYR A 107 -51.10 -7.18 16.23
CA TYR A 107 -52.37 -7.31 15.50
C TYR A 107 -53.12 -8.59 15.91
N LEU A 108 -52.44 -9.75 15.83
CA LEU A 108 -53.04 -11.04 16.18
C LEU A 108 -53.39 -11.14 17.67
N SER A 109 -52.59 -10.55 18.56
CA SER A 109 -52.88 -10.51 20.00
C SER A 109 -54.12 -9.67 20.32
N LEU A 110 -54.28 -8.52 19.67
CA LEU A 110 -55.47 -7.68 19.81
C LEU A 110 -56.71 -8.37 19.24
N THR A 111 -56.59 -9.03 18.09
CA THR A 111 -57.66 -9.84 17.48
C THR A 111 -58.06 -11.00 18.39
N LEU A 112 -57.09 -11.68 19.02
CA LEU A 112 -57.36 -12.74 20.00
C LEU A 112 -58.16 -12.21 21.19
N LEU A 113 -57.83 -11.02 21.71
CA LEU A 113 -58.54 -10.44 22.85
C LEU A 113 -60.00 -10.11 22.51
N VAL A 114 -60.27 -9.59 21.31
CA VAL A 114 -61.64 -9.30 20.85
C VAL A 114 -62.43 -10.60 20.68
N ILE A 115 -61.88 -11.55 19.91
CA ILE A 115 -62.59 -12.79 19.57
C ILE A 115 -62.75 -13.71 20.79
N LYS A 116 -61.82 -13.72 21.74
CA LYS A 116 -61.95 -14.49 22.99
C LYS A 116 -63.01 -13.91 23.93
N ARG A 117 -63.23 -12.60 23.89
CA ARG A 117 -64.22 -11.92 24.76
C ARG A 117 -65.64 -12.07 24.21
N GLU A 118 -65.81 -11.97 22.90
CA GLU A 118 -67.12 -11.81 22.28
C GLU A 118 -67.50 -12.95 21.32
N GLY A 119 -66.58 -13.83 20.91
CA GLY A 119 -66.83 -14.79 19.83
C GLY A 119 -66.86 -14.12 18.45
N ILE A 120 -67.38 -14.81 17.42
CA ILE A 120 -67.63 -14.19 16.10
C ILE A 120 -69.11 -13.79 16.04
N ASN A 121 -69.41 -12.55 16.42
CA ASN A 121 -70.79 -12.05 16.43
C ASN A 121 -71.05 -11.01 15.34
N THR A 122 -70.01 -10.40 14.81
CA THR A 122 -70.12 -9.30 13.84
C THR A 122 -69.31 -9.57 12.57
N ASP A 123 -69.69 -8.90 11.48
CA ASP A 123 -68.93 -8.93 10.23
C ASP A 123 -67.52 -8.35 10.40
N ALA A 124 -67.33 -7.47 11.39
CA ALA A 124 -66.02 -6.94 11.75
C ALA A 124 -65.11 -8.02 12.37
N ASP A 125 -65.65 -8.90 13.22
CA ASP A 125 -64.91 -10.04 13.80
C ASP A 125 -64.48 -11.02 12.72
N LEU A 126 -65.38 -11.25 11.75
CA LEU A 126 -65.06 -12.06 10.58
C LEU A 126 -63.93 -11.42 9.75
N ALA A 127 -64.03 -10.12 9.45
CA ALA A 127 -62.99 -9.40 8.74
C ALA A 127 -61.63 -9.44 9.47
N LEU A 128 -61.62 -9.34 10.80
CA LEU A 128 -60.41 -9.51 11.62
C LEU A 128 -59.75 -10.88 11.41
N LEU A 129 -60.52 -11.96 11.31
CA LEU A 129 -60.00 -13.31 11.04
C LEU A 129 -59.41 -13.43 9.62
N TYR A 130 -60.12 -12.95 8.60
CA TYR A 130 -59.60 -12.96 7.22
C TYR A 130 -58.31 -12.16 7.11
N ILE A 131 -58.28 -10.95 7.68
CA ILE A 131 -57.10 -10.09 7.67
C ILE A 131 -55.97 -10.74 8.49
N SER A 132 -56.26 -11.41 9.61
CA SER A 132 -55.27 -12.17 10.38
C SER A 132 -54.60 -13.26 9.56
N CYS A 133 -55.37 -14.03 8.79
CA CYS A 133 -54.85 -15.05 7.86
C CYS A 133 -53.99 -14.41 6.75
N ILE A 134 -54.49 -13.35 6.12
CA ILE A 134 -53.80 -12.63 5.04
C ILE A 134 -52.47 -12.05 5.53
N ILE A 135 -52.48 -11.35 6.66
CA ILE A 135 -51.29 -10.75 7.27
C ILE A 135 -50.27 -11.82 7.61
N THR A 136 -50.71 -12.93 8.21
CA THR A 136 -49.81 -14.05 8.57
C THR A 136 -49.18 -14.67 7.32
N PHE A 137 -49.94 -14.87 6.25
CA PHE A 137 -49.44 -15.40 4.98
C PHE A 137 -48.41 -14.47 4.34
N PHE A 138 -48.72 -13.17 4.20
CA PHE A 138 -47.79 -12.20 3.63
C PHE A 138 -46.54 -12.01 4.48
N PHE A 139 -46.65 -12.10 5.81
CA PHE A 139 -45.51 -12.06 6.71
C PHE A 139 -44.53 -13.21 6.45
N ILE A 140 -45.02 -14.44 6.32
CA ILE A 140 -44.20 -15.61 6.01
C ILE A 140 -43.53 -15.46 4.64
N LEU A 141 -44.25 -14.98 3.63
CA LEU A 141 -43.69 -14.76 2.30
C LEU A 141 -42.61 -13.67 2.27
N ALA A 142 -42.81 -12.57 2.99
CA ALA A 142 -41.88 -11.44 3.03
C ALA A 142 -40.59 -11.78 3.79
N GLN A 143 -40.65 -12.74 4.71
CA GLN A 143 -39.58 -13.07 5.63
C GLN A 143 -38.31 -13.58 4.92
N PHE A 144 -38.41 -14.49 3.96
CA PHE A 144 -37.24 -15.06 3.28
C PHE A 144 -36.48 -14.04 2.38
N PRO A 145 -37.15 -13.24 1.53
CA PRO A 145 -36.49 -12.17 0.78
C PRO A 145 -35.80 -11.13 1.68
N LEU A 146 -36.39 -10.78 2.82
CA LEU A 146 -35.80 -9.82 3.77
C LEU A 146 -34.52 -10.35 4.42
N VAL A 147 -34.48 -11.65 4.74
CA VAL A 147 -33.26 -12.30 5.25
C VAL A 147 -32.14 -12.26 4.21
N ILE A 148 -32.45 -12.56 2.94
CA ILE A 148 -31.45 -12.46 1.86
C ILE A 148 -30.94 -11.02 1.71
N LEU A 149 -31.85 -10.04 1.77
CA LEU A 149 -31.48 -8.62 1.66
C LEU A 149 -30.62 -8.15 2.84
N ALA A 150 -30.91 -8.58 4.06
CA ALA A 150 -30.08 -8.31 5.24
C ALA A 150 -28.67 -8.90 5.08
N LEU A 151 -28.59 -10.18 4.70
CA LEU A 151 -27.30 -10.84 4.49
C LEU A 151 -26.48 -10.15 3.39
N ARG A 152 -27.12 -9.73 2.28
CA ARG A 152 -26.47 -8.97 1.21
C ARG A 152 -26.04 -7.57 1.65
N TYR A 153 -26.82 -6.90 2.50
CA TYR A 153 -26.53 -5.56 2.97
C TYR A 153 -25.27 -5.52 3.83
N SER A 154 -25.06 -6.54 4.68
CA SER A 154 -23.87 -6.65 5.54
C SER A 154 -22.54 -6.69 4.79
N LYS A 155 -22.53 -7.16 3.53
CA LYS A 155 -21.38 -7.16 2.62
C LYS A 155 -21.51 -6.11 1.50
N SER A 156 -22.40 -5.12 1.65
CA SER A 156 -22.65 -4.14 0.58
C SER A 156 -21.70 -2.94 0.65
N HIS A 157 -21.38 -2.38 -0.52
CA HIS A 157 -20.61 -1.14 -0.63
C HIS A 157 -21.26 0.01 0.16
N ARG A 158 -22.59 0.04 0.23
CA ARG A 158 -23.34 1.05 1.00
C ARG A 158 -23.06 0.99 2.50
N PHE A 159 -22.95 -0.22 3.05
CA PHE A 159 -22.62 -0.40 4.47
C PHE A 159 -21.17 0.01 4.74
N ILE A 160 -20.24 -0.39 3.87
CA ILE A 160 -18.83 -0.01 3.97
C ILE A 160 -18.66 1.50 3.90
N ASN A 161 -19.28 2.16 2.92
CA ASN A 161 -19.23 3.61 2.79
C ASN A 161 -19.77 4.32 4.05
N LYS A 162 -20.87 3.81 4.63
CA LYS A 162 -21.36 4.31 5.92
C LYS A 162 -20.30 4.19 7.02
N LEU A 163 -19.65 3.04 7.16
CA LEU A 163 -18.58 2.83 8.15
C LEU A 163 -17.41 3.80 7.92
N VAL A 164 -17.02 4.01 6.67
CA VAL A 164 -15.91 4.89 6.29
C VAL A 164 -16.24 6.35 6.64
N LEU A 165 -17.41 6.85 6.26
CA LEU A 165 -17.85 8.22 6.58
C LEU A 165 -18.03 8.48 8.09
N GLU A 166 -18.25 7.42 8.88
CA GLU A 166 -18.41 7.50 10.34
C GLU A 166 -17.09 7.29 11.12
N ILE A 167 -15.93 7.18 10.45
CA ILE A 167 -14.61 7.13 11.10
C ILE A 167 -14.39 8.44 11.87
N SER A 168 -14.23 8.34 13.20
CA SER A 168 -13.99 9.47 14.09
C SER A 168 -12.51 9.57 14.52
N LEU A 169 -12.11 10.73 15.05
CA LEU A 169 -10.78 10.91 15.64
C LEU A 169 -10.50 9.91 16.77
N SER A 170 -11.53 9.54 17.53
CA SER A 170 -11.39 8.51 18.56
C SER A 170 -11.07 7.14 17.97
N ASP A 171 -11.60 6.80 16.80
CA ASP A 171 -11.29 5.54 16.13
C ASP A 171 -9.81 5.53 15.66
N ILE A 172 -9.30 6.67 15.19
CA ILE A 172 -7.91 6.85 14.74
C ILE A 172 -6.93 6.80 15.92
N ASP A 173 -7.23 7.52 17.01
CA ASP A 173 -6.35 7.58 18.19
C ASP A 173 -6.23 6.23 18.90
N GLN A 174 -7.32 5.44 18.96
CA GLN A 174 -7.26 4.11 19.56
C GLN A 174 -6.26 3.19 18.84
N ILE A 175 -6.17 3.28 17.51
CA ILE A 175 -5.26 2.47 16.69
C ILE A 175 -3.83 3.01 16.73
N SER A 176 -3.68 4.32 16.52
CA SER A 176 -2.36 4.96 16.42
C SER A 176 -1.66 5.12 17.78
N LYS A 177 -2.42 5.21 18.87
CA LYS A 177 -1.92 5.39 20.25
C LYS A 177 -2.64 4.44 21.21
N PRO A 178 -2.36 3.12 21.13
CA PRO A 178 -3.02 2.17 22.01
C PRO A 178 -2.74 2.54 23.49
N PRO A 179 -3.78 2.67 24.33
CA PRO A 179 -3.63 2.99 25.75
C PRO A 179 -2.77 1.95 26.45
N LYS A 180 -2.01 2.39 27.46
CA LYS A 180 -1.26 1.50 28.34
C LYS A 180 -2.25 0.57 29.07
N VAL A 181 -1.88 -0.70 29.15
CA VAL A 181 -2.69 -1.93 29.36
C VAL A 181 -3.50 -2.00 30.68
N GLU A 182 -3.65 -0.91 31.43
CA GLU A 182 -4.18 -0.92 32.81
C GLU A 182 -5.66 -1.36 32.91
N ASP A 183 -6.46 -1.23 31.84
CA ASP A 183 -7.82 -1.80 31.76
C ASP A 183 -8.07 -2.51 30.41
N SER A 184 -7.56 -3.73 30.28
CA SER A 184 -7.59 -4.49 29.03
C SER A 184 -9.01 -4.75 28.49
N ILE A 185 -10.00 -4.96 29.35
CA ILE A 185 -11.37 -5.36 28.94
C ILE A 185 -12.10 -4.20 28.26
N VAL A 186 -12.14 -3.02 28.89
CA VAL A 186 -12.79 -1.83 28.33
C VAL A 186 -12.11 -1.41 27.03
N TYR A 187 -10.78 -1.53 26.98
CA TYR A 187 -10.03 -1.29 25.75
C TYR A 187 -10.43 -2.26 24.62
N PHE A 188 -10.53 -3.56 24.87
CA PHE A 188 -10.98 -4.53 23.85
C PHE A 188 -12.41 -4.23 23.39
N GLU A 189 -13.34 -3.92 24.30
CA GLU A 189 -14.73 -3.59 23.94
C GLU A 189 -14.83 -2.32 23.08
N THR A 190 -14.02 -1.30 23.36
CA THR A 190 -13.98 -0.07 22.55
C THR A 190 -13.33 -0.30 21.19
N MET A 191 -12.26 -1.10 21.12
CA MET A 191 -11.59 -1.48 19.88
C MET A 191 -12.46 -2.32 18.95
N GLU A 192 -13.30 -3.19 19.50
CA GLU A 192 -14.21 -4.01 18.70
C GLU A 192 -15.26 -3.14 17.98
N LYS A 193 -15.63 -1.97 18.52
CA LYS A 193 -16.55 -1.00 17.91
C LYS A 193 -15.87 0.01 16.99
N ASN A 194 -14.56 -0.11 16.84
CA ASN A 194 -13.77 0.77 16.00
C ASN A 194 -14.05 0.48 14.52
N LYS A 195 -14.37 1.52 13.74
CA LYS A 195 -14.79 1.35 12.32
C LYS A 195 -13.63 0.84 11.48
N LEU A 196 -12.40 1.27 11.75
CA LEU A 196 -11.20 0.80 11.07
C LEU A 196 -10.94 -0.68 11.37
N MET A 197 -11.22 -1.16 12.60
CA MET A 197 -11.14 -2.58 12.94
C MET A 197 -12.18 -3.41 12.16
N LEU A 198 -13.42 -2.93 12.09
CA LEU A 198 -14.48 -3.59 11.32
C LEU A 198 -14.15 -3.66 9.82
N LEU A 199 -13.69 -2.55 9.24
CA LEU A 199 -13.26 -2.48 7.85
C LEU A 199 -12.09 -3.43 7.57
N LYS A 200 -11.11 -3.49 8.47
CA LYS A 200 -10.00 -4.45 8.41
C LYS A 200 -10.51 -5.89 8.36
N GLU A 201 -11.46 -6.25 9.20
CA GLU A 201 -12.00 -7.62 9.23
C GLU A 201 -12.79 -7.96 7.97
N ILE A 202 -13.61 -7.03 7.47
CA ILE A 202 -14.36 -7.21 6.22
C ILE A 202 -13.39 -7.46 5.06
N GLY A 203 -12.36 -6.62 4.92
CA GLY A 203 -11.40 -6.76 3.83
C GLY A 203 -10.57 -8.05 3.91
N ILE A 204 -10.14 -8.47 5.11
CA ILE A 204 -9.42 -9.76 5.28
C ILE A 204 -10.27 -10.94 4.83
N ILE A 205 -11.57 -10.95 5.17
CA ILE A 205 -12.48 -12.02 4.75
C ILE A 205 -12.64 -11.99 3.24
N ALA A 206 -12.84 -10.82 2.65
CA ALA A 206 -13.00 -10.67 1.21
C ALA A 206 -11.78 -11.19 0.44
N ILE A 207 -10.55 -10.87 0.90
CA ILE A 207 -9.31 -11.42 0.33
C ILE A 207 -9.30 -12.95 0.38
N LYS A 208 -9.67 -13.56 1.51
CA LYS A 208 -9.74 -15.03 1.67
C LYS A 208 -10.83 -15.68 0.82
N GLU A 209 -11.91 -14.95 0.54
CA GLU A 209 -13.01 -15.39 -0.33
C GLU A 209 -12.72 -15.11 -1.82
N ASN A 210 -11.54 -14.57 -2.17
CA ASN A 210 -11.15 -14.11 -3.51
C ASN A 210 -12.07 -12.99 -4.09
N ASP A 211 -12.72 -12.22 -3.23
CA ASP A 211 -13.39 -10.97 -3.61
C ASP A 211 -12.40 -9.82 -3.52
N TRP A 212 -11.67 -9.58 -4.62
CA TRP A 212 -10.67 -8.52 -4.71
C TRP A 212 -11.28 -7.11 -4.80
N GLY A 213 -12.57 -6.97 -5.13
CA GLY A 213 -13.22 -5.67 -5.29
C GLY A 213 -13.45 -4.97 -3.95
N MET A 214 -13.85 -5.73 -2.94
CA MET A 214 -14.11 -5.21 -1.60
C MET A 214 -12.88 -4.60 -0.89
N PRO A 215 -11.72 -5.28 -0.80
CA PRO A 215 -10.54 -4.71 -0.14
C PRO A 215 -10.04 -3.45 -0.87
N GLN A 216 -10.13 -3.40 -2.20
CA GLN A 216 -9.78 -2.19 -2.97
C GLN A 216 -10.73 -1.03 -2.67
N TYR A 217 -12.05 -1.30 -2.60
CA TYR A 217 -13.02 -0.28 -2.23
C TYR A 217 -12.73 0.29 -0.84
N ILE A 218 -12.45 -0.58 0.14
CA ILE A 218 -12.10 -0.18 1.50
C ILE A 218 -10.80 0.66 1.50
N LEU A 219 -9.74 0.20 0.83
CA LEU A 219 -8.47 0.93 0.78
C LEU A 219 -8.62 2.33 0.21
N ASN A 220 -9.27 2.47 -0.95
CA ASN A 220 -9.45 3.75 -1.62
C ASN A 220 -10.27 4.74 -0.77
N GLU A 221 -11.40 4.30 -0.21
CA GLU A 221 -12.29 5.16 0.57
C GLU A 221 -11.63 5.58 1.91
N VAL A 222 -10.90 4.66 2.55
CA VAL A 222 -10.14 4.99 3.76
C VAL A 222 -8.95 5.89 3.43
N TYR A 223 -8.27 5.71 2.29
CA TYR A 223 -7.20 6.58 1.82
C TYR A 223 -7.71 8.02 1.62
N ASP A 224 -8.89 8.17 1.01
CA ASP A 224 -9.50 9.49 0.80
C ASP A 224 -9.81 10.20 2.12
N ILE A 225 -10.32 9.48 3.12
CA ILE A 225 -10.65 10.07 4.43
C ILE A 225 -9.41 10.32 5.30
N LEU A 226 -8.45 9.40 5.34
CA LEU A 226 -7.31 9.50 6.26
C LEU A 226 -6.12 10.23 5.66
N ILE A 227 -5.80 10.01 4.39
CA ILE A 227 -4.59 10.53 3.74
C ILE A 227 -4.89 11.79 2.93
N ARG A 228 -5.83 11.74 1.97
CA ARG A 228 -6.12 12.90 1.11
C ARG A 228 -6.68 14.09 1.88
N SER A 229 -7.32 13.86 3.02
CA SER A 229 -7.81 14.93 3.90
C SER A 229 -6.68 15.71 4.60
N ILE A 230 -5.46 15.17 4.64
CA ILE A 230 -4.30 15.86 5.22
C ILE A 230 -3.89 16.99 4.28
N THR A 231 -3.93 18.21 4.81
CA THR A 231 -3.50 19.44 4.14
C THR A 231 -2.30 20.06 4.86
N LYS A 232 -1.70 21.08 4.26
CA LYS A 232 -0.61 21.86 4.88
C LYS A 232 -0.98 22.46 6.24
N GLU A 233 -2.26 22.71 6.48
CA GLU A 233 -2.79 23.28 7.74
C GLU A 233 -3.07 22.20 8.80
N THR A 234 -3.02 20.93 8.42
CA THR A 234 -3.29 19.82 9.34
C THR A 234 -2.18 19.73 10.39
N PRO A 235 -2.51 19.70 11.70
CA PRO A 235 -1.51 19.56 12.75
C PRO A 235 -0.67 18.29 12.58
N GLU A 236 0.64 18.38 12.74
CA GLU A 236 1.57 17.24 12.55
C GLU A 236 1.11 15.99 13.31
N LYS A 237 0.71 16.13 14.59
CA LYS A 237 0.22 15.00 15.40
C LYS A 237 -1.01 14.31 14.80
N GLN A 238 -1.91 15.07 14.18
CA GLN A 238 -3.10 14.53 13.53
C GLN A 238 -2.70 13.81 12.23
N ALA A 239 -1.84 14.42 11.41
CA ALA A 239 -1.32 13.80 10.20
C ALA A 239 -0.63 12.47 10.50
N LEU A 240 0.27 12.43 11.50
CA LEU A 240 0.92 11.20 11.97
C LEU A 240 -0.11 10.14 12.38
N SER A 241 -1.13 10.51 13.16
CA SER A 241 -2.14 9.56 13.65
C SER A 241 -2.97 8.97 12.50
N ASN A 242 -3.34 9.79 11.51
CA ASN A 242 -4.07 9.36 10.32
C ASN A 242 -3.24 8.38 9.47
N ILE A 243 -1.97 8.71 9.22
CA ILE A 243 -1.07 7.88 8.42
C ILE A 243 -0.83 6.53 9.11
N GLU A 244 -0.55 6.54 10.42
CA GLU A 244 -0.36 5.29 11.18
C GLU A 244 -1.62 4.42 11.18
N ALA A 245 -2.81 5.01 11.29
CA ALA A 245 -4.06 4.27 11.21
C ALA A 245 -4.30 3.64 9.82
N PHE A 246 -3.94 4.37 8.75
CA PHE A 246 -4.01 3.82 7.40
C PHE A 246 -2.99 2.70 7.18
N CYS A 247 -1.73 2.92 7.56
CA CYS A 247 -0.66 1.91 7.51
C CYS A 247 -1.02 0.65 8.30
N TRP A 248 -1.69 0.78 9.43
CA TRP A 248 -2.19 -0.36 10.20
C TRP A 248 -3.16 -1.23 9.38
N ILE A 249 -4.11 -0.64 8.64
CA ILE A 249 -4.98 -1.40 7.73
C ILE A 249 -4.17 -2.05 6.62
N CYS A 250 -3.26 -1.29 5.98
CA CYS A 250 -2.43 -1.80 4.90
C CYS A 250 -1.61 -3.01 5.34
N LEU A 251 -1.01 -3.00 6.53
CA LEU A 251 -0.23 -4.14 7.05
C LEU A 251 -1.06 -5.42 7.17
N HIS A 252 -2.30 -5.31 7.67
CA HIS A 252 -3.20 -6.46 7.80
C HIS A 252 -3.65 -6.98 6.45
N PHE A 253 -3.95 -6.08 5.49
CA PHE A 253 -4.31 -6.48 4.14
C PHE A 253 -3.11 -7.11 3.43
N SER A 254 -1.94 -6.47 3.45
CA SER A 254 -0.68 -6.98 2.88
C SER A 254 -0.41 -8.42 3.29
N LYS A 255 -0.47 -8.75 4.58
CA LYS A 255 -0.26 -10.13 5.05
C LYS A 255 -1.21 -11.12 4.39
N ASN A 256 -2.51 -10.85 4.42
CA ASN A 256 -3.52 -11.78 3.88
C ASN A 256 -3.48 -11.84 2.34
N THR A 257 -3.19 -10.72 1.69
CA THR A 257 -2.99 -10.62 0.24
C THR A 257 -1.83 -11.50 -0.21
N ILE A 258 -0.68 -11.46 0.48
CA ILE A 258 0.47 -12.32 0.16
C ILE A 258 0.14 -13.80 0.41
N GLU A 259 -0.50 -14.14 1.54
CA GLU A 259 -0.89 -15.52 1.86
C GLU A 259 -1.86 -16.11 0.83
N ASN A 260 -2.81 -15.32 0.31
CA ASN A 260 -3.83 -15.76 -0.65
C ASN A 260 -3.45 -15.47 -2.11
N SER A 261 -2.27 -14.90 -2.36
CA SER A 261 -1.78 -14.55 -3.71
C SER A 261 -2.70 -13.62 -4.51
N ASP A 262 -3.34 -12.65 -3.83
CA ASP A 262 -4.21 -11.66 -4.46
C ASP A 262 -3.38 -10.52 -5.10
N LEU A 263 -3.11 -10.68 -6.39
CA LEU A 263 -2.28 -9.75 -7.14
C LEU A 263 -2.90 -8.35 -7.30
N ILE A 264 -4.22 -8.24 -7.37
CA ILE A 264 -4.88 -6.96 -7.66
C ILE A 264 -4.87 -6.09 -6.40
N THR A 265 -5.20 -6.68 -5.24
CA THR A 265 -5.14 -5.97 -3.96
C THR A 265 -3.70 -5.59 -3.60
N ALA A 266 -2.70 -6.42 -3.91
CA ALA A 266 -1.29 -6.07 -3.70
C ALA A 266 -0.86 -4.83 -4.50
N LYS A 267 -1.32 -4.70 -5.75
CA LYS A 267 -1.05 -3.51 -6.58
C LYS A 267 -1.68 -2.25 -5.99
N CYS A 268 -2.93 -2.35 -5.52
CA CYS A 268 -3.62 -1.25 -4.87
C CYS A 268 -2.86 -0.77 -3.62
N LEU A 269 -2.46 -1.71 -2.76
CA LEU A 269 -1.69 -1.42 -1.54
C LEU A 269 -0.38 -0.68 -1.85
N LEU A 270 0.40 -1.14 -2.83
CA LEU A 270 1.63 -0.44 -3.23
C LEU A 270 1.33 0.96 -3.77
N SER A 271 0.34 1.07 -4.66
CA SER A 271 -0.06 2.35 -5.25
C SER A 271 -0.46 3.36 -4.18
N ASP A 272 -1.26 2.94 -3.19
CA ASP A 272 -1.72 3.82 -2.11
C ASP A 272 -0.55 4.21 -1.21
N LEU A 273 0.29 3.26 -0.80
CA LEU A 273 1.46 3.54 0.05
C LEU A 273 2.45 4.51 -0.61
N TYR A 274 2.73 4.34 -1.90
CA TYR A 274 3.52 5.30 -2.67
C TYR A 274 2.80 6.64 -2.85
N GLY A 275 1.48 6.60 -3.04
CA GLY A 275 0.62 7.79 -3.08
C GLY A 275 0.73 8.66 -1.83
N ILE A 276 0.92 8.05 -0.64
CA ILE A 276 1.15 8.79 0.61
C ILE A 276 2.40 9.66 0.48
N HIS A 277 3.52 9.13 -0.02
CA HIS A 277 4.74 9.90 -0.21
C HIS A 277 4.53 11.11 -1.12
N VAL A 278 3.93 10.87 -2.29
CA VAL A 278 3.65 11.91 -3.28
C VAL A 278 2.78 13.01 -2.66
N HIS A 279 1.66 12.64 -2.05
CA HIS A 279 0.72 13.58 -1.43
C HIS A 279 1.38 14.40 -0.31
N LEU A 280 2.12 13.75 0.59
CA LEU A 280 2.78 14.43 1.71
C LEU A 280 3.85 15.42 1.25
N VAL A 281 4.63 15.06 0.22
CA VAL A 281 5.61 15.96 -0.40
C VAL A 281 4.92 17.15 -1.04
N GLU A 282 3.81 16.95 -1.77
CA GLU A 282 3.06 18.01 -2.45
C GLU A 282 2.49 19.06 -1.48
N ILE A 283 1.98 18.62 -0.33
CA ILE A 283 1.46 19.54 0.71
C ILE A 283 2.58 20.15 1.56
N GLY A 284 3.84 19.74 1.36
CA GLY A 284 5.01 20.23 2.07
C GLY A 284 5.23 19.64 3.46
N PHE A 285 4.65 18.47 3.75
CA PHE A 285 4.91 17.72 4.99
C PHE A 285 6.28 17.04 4.91
N ARG A 286 7.13 17.23 5.93
CA ARG A 286 8.54 16.76 5.89
C ARG A 286 8.91 15.76 6.99
N ALA A 287 8.02 15.45 7.93
CA ALA A 287 8.32 14.56 9.07
C ALA A 287 8.22 13.04 8.74
N PHE A 288 8.87 12.59 7.67
CA PHE A 288 8.78 11.20 7.18
C PHE A 288 9.39 10.15 8.12
N ARG A 289 10.45 10.48 8.84
CA ARG A 289 11.17 9.55 9.74
C ARG A 289 10.30 8.98 10.87
N LYS A 290 9.20 9.67 11.19
CA LYS A 290 8.25 9.30 12.23
C LYS A 290 7.14 8.38 11.71
N LEU A 291 7.09 8.13 10.40
CA LEU A 291 6.03 7.37 9.74
C LEU A 291 6.41 5.91 9.55
N SER A 292 5.42 5.02 9.63
CA SER A 292 5.57 3.60 9.34
C SER A 292 5.41 3.24 7.85
N VAL A 293 5.20 4.24 6.97
CA VAL A 293 4.94 4.03 5.52
C VAL A 293 6.07 3.25 4.86
N ASP A 294 7.33 3.67 5.05
CA ASP A 294 8.50 3.01 4.47
C ASP A 294 8.60 1.54 4.89
N LYS A 295 8.33 1.28 6.16
CA LYS A 295 8.30 -0.08 6.71
C LYS A 295 7.20 -0.90 6.05
N CYS A 296 6.00 -0.33 5.87
CA CYS A 296 4.90 -1.02 5.19
C CYS A 296 5.25 -1.36 3.74
N ILE A 297 5.88 -0.44 3.01
CA ILE A 297 6.33 -0.66 1.63
C ILE A 297 7.37 -1.79 1.60
N ASN A 298 8.41 -1.72 2.44
CA ASN A 298 9.48 -2.70 2.49
C ASN A 298 8.98 -4.10 2.89
N ASP A 299 8.06 -4.19 3.86
CA ASP A 299 7.48 -5.47 4.27
C ASP A 299 6.62 -6.07 3.14
N LEU A 300 5.86 -5.24 2.41
CA LEU A 300 5.09 -5.68 1.24
C LEU A 300 6.00 -6.12 0.08
N HIS A 301 7.08 -5.39 -0.19
CA HIS A 301 8.09 -5.79 -1.17
C HIS A 301 8.72 -7.14 -0.85
N ARG A 302 9.07 -7.37 0.42
CA ARG A 302 9.61 -8.67 0.87
C ARG A 302 8.60 -9.77 0.66
N GLY A 303 7.33 -9.54 1.00
CA GLY A 303 6.24 -10.49 0.77
C GLY A 303 6.05 -10.83 -0.72
N ILE A 304 6.06 -9.82 -1.60
CA ILE A 304 5.94 -10.00 -3.06
C ILE A 304 7.15 -10.74 -3.63
N SER A 305 8.35 -10.39 -3.17
CA SER A 305 9.61 -10.97 -3.65
C SER A 305 9.81 -12.41 -3.18
N SER A 306 9.17 -12.82 -2.08
CA SER A 306 9.26 -14.19 -1.56
C SER A 306 8.20 -15.14 -2.13
N ASN A 307 7.23 -14.64 -2.90
CA ASN A 307 6.12 -15.43 -3.42
C ASN A 307 6.07 -15.38 -4.97
N ASP A 308 6.31 -16.53 -5.61
CA ASP A 308 6.36 -16.68 -7.07
C ASP A 308 5.03 -16.34 -7.77
N ASN A 309 3.89 -16.42 -7.07
CA ASN A 309 2.60 -16.02 -7.65
C ASN A 309 2.54 -14.53 -8.01
N PHE A 310 3.46 -13.72 -7.47
CA PHE A 310 3.60 -12.30 -7.78
C PHE A 310 4.71 -12.00 -8.80
N HIS A 311 5.18 -12.98 -9.57
CA HIS A 311 6.22 -12.82 -10.60
C HIS A 311 6.00 -11.59 -11.49
N SER A 312 4.77 -11.31 -11.91
CA SER A 312 4.46 -10.16 -12.78
C SER A 312 4.60 -8.80 -12.08
N MET A 313 4.58 -8.74 -10.74
CA MET A 313 4.81 -7.51 -9.97
C MET A 313 6.29 -7.31 -9.61
N GLN A 314 7.02 -8.40 -9.38
CA GLN A 314 8.43 -8.38 -8.95
C GLN A 314 9.33 -7.49 -9.85
N GLY A 315 9.11 -7.54 -11.17
CA GLY A 315 9.88 -6.72 -12.11
C GLY A 315 9.67 -5.21 -11.99
N TYR A 316 8.53 -4.78 -11.41
CA TYR A 316 8.14 -3.37 -11.31
C TYR A 316 8.47 -2.72 -9.97
N LEU A 317 8.71 -3.50 -8.90
CA LEU A 317 8.90 -2.97 -7.54
C LEU A 317 9.92 -1.83 -7.49
N LEU A 318 11.10 -2.06 -8.07
CA LEU A 318 12.20 -1.10 -8.07
C LEU A 318 11.95 0.12 -8.95
N ARG A 319 11.10 0.00 -9.99
CA ARG A 319 10.71 1.15 -10.80
C ARG A 319 9.87 2.10 -9.97
N GLU A 320 8.83 1.59 -9.30
CA GLU A 320 7.93 2.40 -8.47
C GLU A 320 8.69 3.05 -7.30
N SER A 321 9.58 2.31 -6.63
CA SER A 321 10.43 2.90 -5.58
C SER A 321 11.32 4.00 -6.14
N CYS A 322 11.91 3.79 -7.31
CA CYS A 322 12.75 4.80 -7.97
C CYS A 322 11.94 6.06 -8.28
N GLU A 323 10.74 5.94 -8.84
CA GLU A 323 9.86 7.07 -9.16
C GLU A 323 9.51 7.91 -7.92
N VAL A 324 9.21 7.27 -6.79
CA VAL A 324 8.95 7.99 -5.53
C VAL A 324 10.19 8.72 -5.02
N ILE A 325 11.35 8.06 -5.03
CA ILE A 325 12.60 8.72 -4.59
C ILE A 325 12.94 9.91 -5.50
N GLN A 326 12.77 9.75 -6.82
CA GLN A 326 12.96 10.84 -7.78
C GLN A 326 12.00 11.99 -7.54
N PHE A 327 10.74 11.71 -7.18
CA PHE A 327 9.75 12.73 -6.85
C PHE A 327 10.19 13.56 -5.64
N HIS A 328 10.64 12.89 -4.57
CA HIS A 328 11.22 13.55 -3.40
C HIS A 328 12.38 14.47 -3.79
N ILE A 329 13.36 13.97 -4.55
CA ILE A 329 14.54 14.74 -5.00
C ILE A 329 14.14 15.97 -5.83
N LYS A 330 13.22 15.81 -6.78
CA LYS A 330 12.74 16.91 -7.64
C LYS A 330 11.95 17.97 -6.86
N SER A 331 11.30 17.58 -5.77
CA SER A 331 10.55 18.50 -4.89
C SER A 331 11.42 19.38 -4.00
N LEU A 332 12.73 19.11 -3.92
CA LEU A 332 13.66 19.88 -3.11
C LEU A 332 13.95 21.21 -3.80
N ASN A 333 13.91 22.31 -3.06
CA ASN A 333 14.24 23.64 -3.57
C ASN A 333 14.75 24.49 -2.40
N PHE A 334 15.99 24.24 -1.98
CA PHE A 334 16.61 24.86 -0.82
C PHE A 334 17.98 25.42 -1.21
N SER A 335 18.30 26.61 -0.73
CA SER A 335 19.66 27.14 -0.80
C SER A 335 20.62 26.35 0.11
N ASN A 336 21.94 26.53 -0.10
CA ASN A 336 22.95 25.94 0.79
C ASN A 336 22.84 26.49 2.22
N GLU A 337 22.34 27.70 2.40
CA GLU A 337 22.16 28.31 3.71
C GLU A 337 20.99 27.69 4.47
N GLU A 338 19.90 27.36 3.76
CA GLU A 338 18.72 26.71 4.33
C GLU A 338 18.95 25.23 4.61
N TRP A 339 19.67 24.56 3.70
CA TRP A 339 20.05 23.15 3.80
C TRP A 339 21.56 23.02 3.57
N PRO A 340 22.37 23.26 4.61
CA PRO A 340 23.83 23.18 4.53
C PRO A 340 24.29 21.73 4.57
N THR A 341 25.03 21.31 3.54
CA THR A 341 25.73 20.03 3.54
C THR A 341 27.03 20.09 4.35
N PHE A 342 27.63 18.94 4.58
CA PHE A 342 28.92 18.84 5.28
C PHE A 342 30.02 19.65 4.57
N ASP A 343 30.20 19.44 3.26
CA ASP A 343 31.25 20.09 2.47
C ASP A 343 31.04 21.62 2.43
N TYR A 344 29.81 22.09 2.22
CA TYR A 344 29.51 23.51 2.28
C TYR A 344 29.83 24.12 3.66
N SER A 345 29.54 23.38 4.74
CA SER A 345 29.84 23.83 6.09
C SER A 345 31.34 23.91 6.37
N LEU A 346 32.13 23.01 5.80
CA LEU A 346 33.60 23.03 5.90
C LEU A 346 34.18 24.25 5.18
N ASP A 347 33.79 24.50 3.94
CA ASP A 347 34.29 25.63 3.14
C ASP A 347 34.03 26.98 3.83
N ARG A 348 32.86 27.12 4.47
CA ARG A 348 32.55 28.32 5.27
C ARG A 348 33.46 28.47 6.48
N LEU A 349 33.75 27.37 7.18
CA LEU A 349 34.66 27.39 8.33
C LEU A 349 36.09 27.76 7.91
N GLU A 350 36.56 27.22 6.78
CA GLU A 350 37.87 27.58 6.21
C GLU A 350 37.95 29.07 5.84
N ASN A 351 36.84 29.63 5.37
CA ASN A 351 36.71 31.05 5.05
C ASN A 351 36.38 31.95 6.27
N ASN A 352 36.44 31.43 7.50
CA ASN A 352 36.11 32.14 8.76
C ASN A 352 34.68 32.71 8.82
N GLU A 353 33.74 32.08 8.12
CA GLU A 353 32.34 32.47 8.16
C GLU A 353 31.57 31.79 9.31
N LYS A 354 30.46 32.40 9.73
CA LYS A 354 29.62 31.86 10.81
C LYS A 354 28.87 30.62 10.33
N LYS A 355 28.74 29.61 11.21
CA LYS A 355 27.86 28.47 11.00
C LYS A 355 26.41 28.92 10.77
N THR A 356 25.79 28.37 9.75
CA THR A 356 24.35 28.49 9.51
C THR A 356 23.56 27.76 10.59
N LYS A 357 22.43 28.34 11.00
CA LYS A 357 21.47 27.69 11.89
C LYS A 357 20.33 27.15 11.05
N THR A 358 20.21 25.83 11.00
CA THR A 358 19.13 25.13 10.30
C THR A 358 18.06 24.69 11.29
N SER A 359 16.79 24.69 10.87
CA SER A 359 15.71 24.18 11.72
C SER A 359 15.85 22.67 11.92
N GLU A 360 15.37 22.17 13.07
CA GLU A 360 15.38 20.74 13.38
C GLU A 360 14.61 19.91 12.34
N GLU A 361 13.47 20.42 11.87
CA GLU A 361 12.64 19.77 10.85
C GLU A 361 13.37 19.60 9.51
N ILE A 362 14.10 20.63 9.05
CA ILE A 362 14.87 20.55 7.80
C ILE A 362 16.04 19.58 7.97
N ASN A 363 16.72 19.60 9.12
CA ASN A 363 17.80 18.65 9.40
C ASN A 363 17.30 17.20 9.44
N ASP A 364 16.14 16.94 10.06
CA ASP A 364 15.54 15.61 10.10
C ASP A 364 15.14 15.13 8.69
N TYR A 365 14.55 16.01 7.88
CA TYR A 365 14.20 15.67 6.51
C TYR A 365 15.44 15.48 5.62
N MET A 366 16.49 16.27 5.83
CA MET A 366 17.78 16.09 5.18
C MET A 366 18.37 14.71 5.47
N PHE A 367 18.39 14.33 6.75
CA PHE A 367 18.86 13.02 7.17
C PHE A 367 18.04 11.91 6.47
N TYR A 368 16.72 12.06 6.45
CA TYR A 368 15.82 11.13 5.77
C TYR A 368 16.17 10.96 4.29
N ILE A 369 16.27 12.06 3.53
CA ILE A 369 16.58 12.02 2.09
C ILE A 369 17.94 11.38 1.83
N ASN A 370 18.96 11.75 2.60
CA ASN A 370 20.33 11.29 2.42
C ASN A 370 20.51 9.81 2.81
N HIS A 371 19.81 9.35 3.84
CA HIS A 371 20.18 8.09 4.52
C HIS A 371 19.06 7.07 4.63
N GLU A 372 17.78 7.42 4.60
CA GLU A 372 16.69 6.49 4.86
C GLU A 372 15.82 6.26 3.62
N LEU A 373 15.43 7.33 2.90
CA LEU A 373 14.55 7.26 1.72
C LEU A 373 15.05 6.26 0.66
N ALA A 374 16.37 6.22 0.43
CA ALA A 374 16.97 5.32 -0.56
C ALA A 374 16.78 3.83 -0.22
N ASP A 375 16.50 3.49 1.05
CA ASP A 375 16.33 2.10 1.47
C ASP A 375 15.05 1.48 0.92
N LEU A 376 14.04 2.27 0.53
CA LEU A 376 12.89 1.77 -0.23
C LEU A 376 13.32 0.98 -1.48
N PHE A 377 14.41 1.44 -2.13
CA PHE A 377 15.00 0.82 -3.29
C PHE A 377 16.09 -0.20 -2.92
N PHE A 378 17.06 0.20 -2.08
CA PHE A 378 18.24 -0.62 -1.82
C PHE A 378 17.97 -1.82 -0.90
N ASP A 379 17.09 -1.72 0.10
CA ASP A 379 16.72 -2.88 0.93
C ASP A 379 15.92 -3.90 0.14
N THR A 380 15.08 -3.44 -0.80
CA THR A 380 14.35 -4.30 -1.73
C THR A 380 15.31 -5.10 -2.60
N LEU A 381 16.33 -4.43 -3.16
CA LEU A 381 17.39 -5.09 -3.93
C LEU A 381 18.17 -6.09 -3.09
N LYS A 382 18.61 -5.67 -1.90
CA LYS A 382 19.38 -6.52 -0.99
C LYS A 382 18.60 -7.79 -0.64
N TYR A 383 17.32 -7.65 -0.27
CA TYR A 383 16.47 -8.80 0.02
C TYR A 383 16.34 -9.74 -1.19
N ALA A 384 16.19 -9.20 -2.40
CA ALA A 384 16.14 -10.00 -3.62
C ALA A 384 17.45 -10.75 -3.88
N ILE A 385 18.60 -10.17 -3.54
CA ILE A 385 19.91 -10.82 -3.64
C ILE A 385 20.02 -11.96 -2.63
N ASP A 386 19.72 -11.68 -1.36
CA ASP A 386 19.75 -12.66 -0.26
C ASP A 386 18.84 -13.87 -0.55
N THR A 387 17.70 -13.63 -1.21
CA THR A 387 16.72 -14.67 -1.59
C THR A 387 16.92 -15.23 -3.00
N LYS A 388 17.92 -14.75 -3.75
CA LYS A 388 18.21 -15.12 -5.14
C LYS A 388 17.02 -14.94 -6.11
N ASN A 389 16.17 -13.93 -5.87
CA ASN A 389 15.04 -13.62 -6.75
C ASN A 389 15.47 -12.81 -8.00
N LYS A 390 15.72 -13.54 -9.09
CA LYS A 390 16.13 -12.99 -10.40
C LYS A 390 15.22 -11.87 -10.90
N ASN A 391 13.91 -12.03 -10.83
CA ASN A 391 12.98 -11.05 -11.40
C ASN A 391 13.15 -9.63 -10.83
N VAL A 392 13.54 -9.54 -9.55
CA VAL A 392 13.76 -8.27 -8.87
C VAL A 392 15.18 -7.74 -9.09
N TYR A 393 16.24 -8.55 -8.94
CA TYR A 393 17.61 -8.02 -9.01
C TYR A 393 18.20 -7.98 -10.44
N ASN A 394 17.58 -8.64 -11.43
CA ASN A 394 18.12 -8.71 -12.79
C ASN A 394 18.39 -7.33 -13.38
N HIS A 395 19.50 -7.21 -14.11
CA HIS A 395 20.02 -5.94 -14.65
C HIS A 395 20.19 -4.85 -13.59
N ILE A 396 20.79 -5.21 -12.44
CA ILE A 396 20.89 -4.34 -11.27
C ILE A 396 21.47 -2.94 -11.55
N SER A 397 22.48 -2.85 -12.41
CA SER A 397 23.08 -1.58 -12.85
C SER A 397 22.07 -0.68 -13.56
N TRP A 398 21.21 -1.25 -14.39
CA TRP A 398 20.17 -0.51 -15.13
C TRP A 398 19.11 0.06 -14.20
N LYS A 399 18.92 -0.53 -13.01
CA LYS A 399 17.97 -0.05 -12.01
C LYS A 399 18.58 1.04 -11.12
N ILE A 400 19.86 0.92 -10.78
CA ILE A 400 20.58 1.90 -9.93
C ILE A 400 20.83 3.21 -10.68
N ASN A 401 21.22 3.14 -11.95
CA ASN A 401 21.64 4.33 -12.67
C ASN A 401 20.58 5.44 -12.80
N PRO A 402 19.32 5.15 -13.18
CA PRO A 402 18.30 6.18 -13.25
C PRO A 402 18.11 6.95 -11.94
N LEU A 403 18.26 6.26 -10.80
CA LEU A 403 18.21 6.88 -9.48
C LEU A 403 19.38 7.86 -9.29
N LEU A 404 20.60 7.42 -9.59
CA LEU A 404 21.80 8.25 -9.48
C LEU A 404 21.77 9.47 -10.43
N SER A 405 21.34 9.28 -11.68
CA SER A 405 21.22 10.36 -12.67
C SER A 405 20.22 11.43 -12.25
N SER A 406 19.09 11.01 -11.64
CA SER A 406 18.05 11.95 -11.21
C SER A 406 18.52 12.98 -10.18
N ILE A 407 19.54 12.64 -9.38
CA ILE A 407 20.16 13.55 -8.41
C ILE A 407 20.88 14.68 -9.15
N TYR A 408 21.64 14.36 -10.20
CA TYR A 408 22.40 15.33 -10.96
C TYR A 408 21.57 16.19 -11.87
N ASP A 409 20.61 15.56 -12.53
CA ASP A 409 19.70 16.22 -13.46
C ASP A 409 18.72 17.14 -12.72
N SER A 410 18.66 17.07 -11.39
CA SER A 410 17.84 17.98 -10.58
C SER A 410 18.32 19.42 -10.73
N THR A 411 17.47 20.30 -11.27
CA THR A 411 17.77 21.73 -11.43
C THR A 411 17.64 22.53 -10.14
N ASN A 412 16.97 21.96 -9.14
CA ASN A 412 16.58 22.67 -7.92
C ASN A 412 17.54 22.44 -6.76
N LEU A 413 18.49 21.52 -6.92
CA LEU A 413 19.55 21.25 -5.95
C LEU A 413 20.81 22.04 -6.28
N THR A 414 21.50 22.52 -5.26
CA THR A 414 22.85 23.08 -5.42
C THR A 414 23.87 21.98 -5.69
N ASP A 415 25.04 22.32 -6.23
CA ASP A 415 26.10 21.33 -6.48
C ASP A 415 26.52 20.60 -5.19
N TYR A 416 26.63 21.30 -4.06
CA TYR A 416 26.93 20.70 -2.76
C TYR A 416 25.89 19.66 -2.32
N GLN A 417 24.60 19.96 -2.49
CA GLN A 417 23.51 19.04 -2.15
C GLN A 417 23.49 17.83 -3.08
N LYS A 418 23.70 18.04 -4.39
CA LYS A 418 23.84 16.94 -5.36
C LYS A 418 24.98 16.02 -4.98
N GLU A 419 26.12 16.58 -4.62
CA GLU A 419 27.31 15.82 -4.22
C GLU A 419 27.04 14.94 -2.99
N GLU A 420 26.44 15.50 -1.94
CA GLU A 420 26.18 14.76 -0.70
C GLU A 420 25.14 13.65 -0.88
N ILE A 421 24.00 13.94 -1.54
CA ILE A 421 22.95 12.95 -1.79
C ILE A 421 23.50 11.82 -2.66
N PHE A 422 24.19 12.18 -3.76
CA PHE A 422 24.77 11.18 -4.64
C PHE A 422 25.79 10.31 -3.91
N HIS A 423 26.70 10.91 -3.14
CA HIS A 423 27.72 10.18 -2.43
C HIS A 423 27.12 9.08 -1.55
N ASN A 424 26.06 9.42 -0.80
CA ASN A 424 25.36 8.46 0.06
C ASN A 424 24.68 7.34 -0.76
N TYR A 425 24.00 7.69 -1.85
CA TYR A 425 23.28 6.71 -2.68
C TYR A 425 24.26 5.81 -3.44
N TYR A 426 25.36 6.37 -3.93
CA TYR A 426 26.43 5.64 -4.59
C TYR A 426 27.09 4.64 -3.63
N PHE A 427 27.36 5.02 -2.38
CA PHE A 427 27.88 4.08 -1.38
C PHE A 427 26.93 2.90 -1.10
N LYS A 428 25.61 3.16 -1.01
CA LYS A 428 24.62 2.07 -0.91
C LYS A 428 24.65 1.17 -2.13
N SER A 429 24.75 1.75 -3.33
CA SER A 429 24.87 0.99 -4.57
C SER A 429 26.10 0.08 -4.58
N LYS A 430 27.26 0.59 -4.12
CA LYS A 430 28.51 -0.17 -4.04
C LYS A 430 28.36 -1.39 -3.15
N ARG A 431 27.74 -1.23 -1.97
CA ARG A 431 27.45 -2.34 -1.07
C ARG A 431 26.59 -3.41 -1.73
N VAL A 432 25.55 -3.01 -2.46
CA VAL A 432 24.70 -3.94 -3.20
C VAL A 432 25.48 -4.72 -4.26
N PHE A 433 26.43 -4.09 -4.96
CA PHE A 433 27.33 -4.83 -5.85
C PHE A 433 28.22 -5.81 -5.08
N ASP A 434 28.77 -5.41 -3.93
CA ASP A 434 29.55 -6.31 -3.07
C ASP A 434 28.71 -7.52 -2.60
N ASP A 435 27.46 -7.31 -2.18
CA ASP A 435 26.52 -8.37 -1.78
C ASP A 435 26.23 -9.36 -2.94
N VAL A 436 26.08 -8.86 -4.17
CA VAL A 436 25.91 -9.70 -5.37
C VAL A 436 27.19 -10.51 -5.67
N TYR A 437 28.38 -9.94 -5.43
CA TYR A 437 29.62 -10.68 -5.57
C TYR A 437 29.70 -11.80 -4.52
N GLU A 438 29.37 -11.51 -3.27
CA GLU A 438 29.39 -12.50 -2.18
C GLU A 438 28.36 -13.63 -2.38
N SER A 439 27.25 -13.34 -3.06
CA SER A 439 26.15 -14.30 -3.30
C SER A 439 26.30 -15.14 -4.57
N ASP A 440 27.43 -15.04 -5.27
CA ASP A 440 27.74 -15.71 -6.55
C ASP A 440 26.81 -15.36 -7.73
N MET A 441 26.21 -14.17 -7.74
CA MET A 441 25.16 -13.78 -8.69
C MET A 441 25.69 -12.94 -9.87
N TYR A 442 26.86 -13.33 -10.39
CA TYR A 442 27.66 -12.54 -11.32
C TYR A 442 27.10 -12.42 -12.74
N GLU A 443 26.34 -13.40 -13.22
CA GLU A 443 25.85 -13.46 -14.61
C GLU A 443 24.87 -12.31 -14.95
N GLU A 444 24.33 -11.67 -13.92
CA GLU A 444 23.34 -10.61 -14.00
C GLU A 444 23.99 -9.21 -13.73
N MET A 445 25.27 -9.19 -13.36
CA MET A 445 26.09 -7.98 -13.27
C MET A 445 26.64 -7.60 -14.64
N ASN A 446 25.80 -7.00 -15.48
CA ASN A 446 26.36 -6.21 -16.56
C ASN A 446 26.98 -4.95 -15.96
N ILE A 447 28.32 -4.84 -15.98
CA ILE A 447 28.99 -3.52 -16.03
C ILE A 447 28.46 -2.90 -17.32
N SER A 448 27.39 -2.13 -17.20
CA SER A 448 26.57 -1.79 -18.33
C SER A 448 27.21 -0.65 -19.12
N THR A 449 26.88 -0.58 -20.40
CA THR A 449 27.22 0.56 -21.24
C THR A 449 26.65 1.87 -20.67
N ASN A 450 25.54 1.79 -19.92
CA ASN A 450 24.89 2.92 -19.29
C ASN A 450 25.66 3.42 -18.05
N ASP A 451 26.19 2.56 -17.18
CA ASP A 451 27.05 2.99 -16.05
C ASP A 451 28.21 3.86 -16.57
N ASN A 452 28.80 3.40 -17.67
CA ASN A 452 29.94 4.04 -18.31
C ASN A 452 29.56 5.33 -19.05
N PHE A 453 28.35 5.41 -19.62
CA PHE A 453 27.81 6.66 -20.17
C PHE A 453 27.75 7.75 -19.09
N TYR A 454 27.23 7.42 -17.91
CA TYR A 454 27.14 8.39 -16.81
C TYR A 454 28.51 8.77 -16.25
N ILE A 455 29.43 7.81 -16.06
CA ILE A 455 30.80 8.11 -15.64
C ILE A 455 31.49 9.05 -16.64
N LYS A 456 31.33 8.81 -17.95
CA LYS A 456 31.85 9.70 -19.00
C LYS A 456 31.25 11.10 -18.84
N GLN A 457 29.93 11.22 -18.72
CA GLN A 457 29.25 12.50 -18.54
C GLN A 457 29.78 13.25 -17.31
N TRP A 458 29.90 12.59 -16.16
CA TRP A 458 30.40 13.20 -14.93
C TRP A 458 31.86 13.63 -15.02
N LEU A 459 32.70 12.88 -15.76
CA LEU A 459 34.08 13.28 -16.04
C LEU A 459 34.12 14.53 -16.94
N THR A 460 33.29 14.58 -17.99
CA THR A 460 33.17 15.75 -18.88
C THR A 460 32.71 16.99 -18.12
N GLU A 461 31.78 16.85 -17.18
CA GLU A 461 31.31 17.91 -16.28
C GLU A 461 32.27 18.22 -15.11
N ASN A 462 33.44 17.57 -15.06
CA ASN A 462 34.46 17.73 -14.02
C ASN A 462 33.94 17.56 -12.58
N ARG A 463 33.09 16.56 -12.36
CA ARG A 463 32.47 16.31 -11.05
C ARG A 463 33.42 15.61 -10.08
N LYS A 464 33.35 15.97 -8.80
CA LYS A 464 34.26 15.53 -7.72
C LYS A 464 34.43 14.01 -7.58
N TYR A 465 33.34 13.25 -7.68
CA TYR A 465 33.32 11.78 -7.50
C TYR A 465 33.55 11.00 -8.80
N ALA A 466 33.64 11.65 -9.97
CA ALA A 466 33.66 10.97 -11.26
C ALA A 466 34.84 9.97 -11.38
N PHE A 467 36.01 10.37 -10.88
CA PHE A 467 37.19 9.50 -10.79
C PHE A 467 37.01 8.35 -9.81
N TRP A 468 36.30 8.57 -8.70
CA TRP A 468 36.01 7.52 -7.75
C TRP A 468 35.07 6.47 -8.39
N CYS A 469 34.03 6.90 -9.09
CA CYS A 469 33.14 6.00 -9.82
C CYS A 469 33.87 5.19 -10.92
N LEU A 470 34.79 5.84 -11.65
CA LEU A 470 35.65 5.17 -12.63
C LEU A 470 36.57 4.12 -11.96
N SER A 471 37.18 4.48 -10.84
CA SER A 471 38.07 3.58 -10.08
C SER A 471 37.32 2.38 -9.50
N ASP A 472 36.11 2.59 -8.98
CA ASP A 472 35.26 1.51 -8.48
C ASP A 472 34.80 0.58 -9.62
N THR A 473 34.50 1.12 -10.81
CA THR A 473 34.17 0.33 -12.00
C THR A 473 35.35 -0.54 -12.45
N ILE A 474 36.57 0.01 -12.41
CA ILE A 474 37.80 -0.75 -12.65
C ILE A 474 37.99 -1.85 -11.61
N SER A 475 37.82 -1.52 -10.33
CA SER A 475 37.93 -2.50 -9.24
C SER A 475 36.96 -3.68 -9.42
N ARG A 476 35.70 -3.38 -9.81
CA ARG A 476 34.69 -4.38 -10.15
C ARG A 476 35.11 -5.26 -11.32
N ALA A 477 35.70 -4.68 -12.37
CA ALA A 477 36.22 -5.44 -13.50
C ALA A 477 37.39 -6.36 -13.09
N VAL A 478 38.29 -5.92 -12.22
CA VAL A 478 39.35 -6.76 -11.63
C VAL A 478 38.74 -7.93 -10.84
N LYS A 479 37.75 -7.66 -9.98
CA LYS A 479 37.05 -8.70 -9.21
C LYS A 479 36.42 -9.76 -10.13
N LEU A 480 35.70 -9.32 -11.16
CA LEU A 480 35.09 -10.22 -12.16
C LEU A 480 36.13 -11.06 -12.91
N GLU A 481 37.31 -10.51 -13.22
CA GLU A 481 38.36 -11.27 -13.89
C GLU A 481 38.93 -12.35 -12.98
N ASN A 482 39.18 -12.02 -11.71
CA ASN A 482 39.66 -12.99 -10.71
C ASN A 482 38.67 -14.16 -10.52
N LEU A 483 37.38 -13.90 -10.71
CA LEU A 483 36.31 -14.90 -10.66
C LEU A 483 36.11 -15.65 -11.99
N GLY A 484 36.82 -15.28 -13.06
CA GLY A 484 36.64 -15.86 -14.38
C GLY A 484 35.29 -15.51 -15.03
N LYS A 485 34.68 -14.39 -14.64
CA LYS A 485 33.35 -13.94 -15.09
C LYS A 485 33.36 -12.60 -15.83
N LEU A 486 34.52 -11.94 -15.95
CA LEU A 486 34.63 -10.71 -16.74
C LEU A 486 34.31 -11.00 -18.22
N SER A 487 33.36 -10.26 -18.78
CA SER A 487 32.95 -10.39 -20.17
C SER A 487 33.71 -9.43 -21.07
N SER A 488 33.85 -9.76 -22.36
CA SER A 488 34.43 -8.86 -23.36
C SER A 488 33.64 -7.55 -23.48
N HIS A 489 32.32 -7.61 -23.32
CA HIS A 489 31.44 -6.43 -23.32
C HIS A 489 31.77 -5.46 -22.20
N SER A 490 32.08 -5.97 -20.99
CA SER A 490 32.48 -5.13 -19.85
C SER A 490 33.81 -4.42 -20.10
N ILE A 491 34.78 -5.09 -20.74
CA ILE A 491 36.08 -4.50 -21.11
C ILE A 491 35.87 -3.42 -22.17
N ASP A 492 35.11 -3.72 -23.23
CA ASP A 492 34.80 -2.77 -24.29
C ASP A 492 34.08 -1.52 -23.74
N SER A 493 33.13 -1.72 -22.84
CA SER A 493 32.37 -0.63 -22.22
C SER A 493 33.25 0.31 -21.38
N LEU A 494 34.27 -0.21 -20.68
CA LEU A 494 35.25 0.63 -19.98
C LEU A 494 36.13 1.42 -20.96
N PHE A 495 36.63 0.77 -22.02
CA PHE A 495 37.45 1.45 -23.04
C PHE A 495 36.64 2.43 -23.91
N LEU A 496 35.32 2.26 -23.98
CA LEU A 496 34.41 3.21 -24.60
C LEU A 496 34.43 4.57 -23.88
N ILE A 497 34.61 4.59 -22.55
CA ILE A 497 34.80 5.86 -21.81
C ILE A 497 36.04 6.57 -22.34
N ALA A 498 37.19 5.88 -22.39
CA ALA A 498 38.44 6.48 -22.86
C ALA A 498 38.33 7.03 -24.29
N ARG A 499 37.73 6.26 -25.21
CA ARG A 499 37.49 6.71 -26.60
C ARG A 499 36.50 7.87 -26.66
N GLY A 500 35.48 7.86 -25.82
CA GLY A 500 34.51 8.94 -25.72
C GLY A 500 35.19 10.23 -25.30
N LEU A 501 35.87 10.22 -24.14
CA LEU A 501 36.59 11.37 -23.58
C LEU A 501 37.66 11.90 -24.55
N ALA A 502 38.30 11.02 -25.32
CA ALA A 502 39.30 11.42 -26.30
C ALA A 502 38.77 12.33 -27.42
N ASN A 503 37.45 12.45 -27.61
CA ASN A 503 36.84 13.37 -28.59
C ASN A 503 35.97 14.46 -27.94
N GLU A 504 35.77 14.43 -26.62
CA GLU A 504 34.99 15.46 -25.93
C GLU A 504 35.79 16.73 -25.77
N ASP A 505 35.12 17.89 -25.85
CA ASP A 505 35.69 19.17 -25.46
C ASP A 505 35.52 19.35 -23.94
N MET A 506 36.61 19.26 -23.19
CA MET A 506 36.63 19.27 -21.72
C MET A 506 38.06 19.55 -21.22
N ASN A 507 38.19 19.74 -19.90
CA ASN A 507 39.49 19.95 -19.24
C ASN A 507 40.50 18.84 -19.61
N VAL A 508 41.65 19.26 -20.16
CA VAL A 508 42.70 18.35 -20.66
C VAL A 508 43.31 17.49 -19.55
N GLU A 509 43.53 18.04 -18.36
CA GLU A 509 44.12 17.30 -17.23
C GLU A 509 43.17 16.19 -16.76
N THR A 510 41.88 16.50 -16.60
CA THR A 510 40.83 15.51 -16.28
C THR A 510 40.74 14.43 -17.36
N LYS A 511 40.78 14.84 -18.63
CA LYS A 511 40.73 13.95 -19.80
C LYS A 511 41.92 12.99 -19.83
N GLU A 512 43.13 13.52 -19.75
CA GLU A 512 44.35 12.70 -19.76
C GLU A 512 44.41 11.77 -18.55
N SER A 513 44.07 12.25 -17.35
CA SER A 513 44.08 11.44 -16.12
C SER A 513 43.10 10.27 -16.18
N ALA A 514 41.88 10.49 -16.69
CA ALA A 514 40.88 9.43 -16.81
C ALA A 514 41.27 8.36 -17.85
N ILE A 515 41.78 8.80 -19.01
CA ILE A 515 42.25 7.88 -20.06
C ILE A 515 43.48 7.10 -19.57
N ASP A 516 44.43 7.76 -18.89
CA ASP A 516 45.60 7.11 -18.30
C ASP A 516 45.22 6.01 -17.31
N LEU A 517 44.23 6.26 -16.45
CA LEU A 517 43.74 5.29 -15.48
C LEU A 517 43.20 4.02 -16.15
N ILE A 518 42.43 4.17 -17.23
CA ILE A 518 41.90 3.04 -18.04
C ILE A 518 43.05 2.31 -18.76
N ILE A 519 44.03 3.04 -19.30
CA ILE A 519 45.20 2.46 -19.96
C ILE A 519 46.05 1.65 -18.97
N LYS A 520 46.35 2.20 -17.79
CA LYS A 520 47.10 1.51 -16.74
C LYS A 520 46.41 0.23 -16.32
N PHE A 521 45.08 0.27 -16.14
CA PHE A 521 44.27 -0.91 -15.87
C PHE A 521 44.43 -1.98 -16.96
N GLY A 522 44.30 -1.63 -18.24
CA GLY A 522 44.47 -2.58 -19.34
C GLY A 522 45.86 -3.22 -19.34
N PHE A 523 46.92 -2.43 -19.13
CA PHE A 523 48.28 -2.98 -19.04
C PHE A 523 48.48 -3.90 -17.84
N ASN A 524 47.81 -3.65 -16.71
CA ASN A 524 47.87 -4.53 -15.55
C ASN A 524 47.31 -5.92 -15.89
N PHE A 525 46.19 -6.00 -16.62
CA PHE A 525 45.65 -7.28 -17.08
C PHE A 525 46.59 -8.03 -18.01
N LEU A 526 47.29 -7.33 -18.91
CA LEU A 526 48.27 -7.97 -19.81
C LEU A 526 49.48 -8.52 -19.06
N LYS A 527 49.95 -7.79 -18.04
CA LYS A 527 51.12 -8.17 -17.23
C LYS A 527 50.82 -9.30 -16.26
N ASP A 528 49.61 -9.37 -15.72
CA ASP A 528 49.24 -10.42 -14.77
C ASP A 528 49.17 -11.79 -15.48
N LYS A 529 49.88 -12.77 -14.91
CA LYS A 529 49.93 -14.15 -15.40
C LYS A 529 48.61 -14.90 -15.18
N LYS A 530 47.81 -14.48 -14.19
CA LYS A 530 46.53 -15.11 -13.84
C LYS A 530 45.37 -14.67 -14.74
N THR A 531 45.49 -13.52 -15.39
CA THR A 531 44.48 -13.03 -16.35
C THR A 531 44.29 -14.01 -17.50
N ARG A 532 43.03 -14.29 -17.83
CA ARG A 532 42.64 -15.20 -18.90
C ARG A 532 43.06 -14.70 -20.27
N ASN A 533 43.35 -15.63 -21.17
CA ASN A 533 43.78 -15.31 -22.54
C ASN A 533 42.73 -14.53 -23.33
N GLU A 534 41.44 -14.82 -23.10
CA GLU A 534 40.32 -14.10 -23.74
C GLU A 534 40.29 -12.63 -23.33
N THR A 535 40.39 -12.35 -22.02
CA THR A 535 40.52 -11.01 -21.46
C THR A 535 41.73 -10.27 -22.05
N LYS A 536 42.90 -10.93 -22.13
CA LYS A 536 44.10 -10.33 -22.75
C LYS A 536 43.90 -9.98 -24.22
N LYS A 537 43.32 -10.89 -25.01
CA LYS A 537 43.02 -10.65 -26.43
C LYS A 537 42.09 -9.46 -26.60
N GLU A 538 41.05 -9.38 -25.78
CA GLU A 538 40.10 -8.28 -25.82
C GLU A 538 40.77 -6.95 -25.44
N VAL A 539 41.55 -6.90 -24.35
CA VAL A 539 42.32 -5.71 -23.97
C VAL A 539 43.26 -5.25 -25.08
N ILE A 540 43.95 -6.17 -25.77
CA ILE A 540 44.81 -5.83 -26.92
C ILE A 540 43.99 -5.20 -28.06
N ARG A 541 42.82 -5.78 -28.36
CA ARG A 541 41.88 -5.22 -29.36
C ARG A 541 41.47 -3.80 -29.00
N GLN A 542 41.10 -3.59 -27.73
CA GLN A 542 40.66 -2.30 -27.21
C GLN A 542 41.77 -1.25 -27.24
N PHE A 543 43.00 -1.62 -26.88
CA PHE A 543 44.17 -0.75 -26.98
C PHE A 543 44.47 -0.31 -28.40
N LYS A 544 44.46 -1.24 -29.37
CA LYS A 544 44.70 -0.91 -30.79
C LYS A 544 43.68 0.12 -31.29
N TRP A 545 42.43 0.00 -30.87
CA TRP A 545 41.40 0.96 -31.22
C TRP A 545 41.63 2.32 -30.54
N LEU A 546 41.89 2.34 -29.22
CA LEU A 546 42.18 3.57 -28.48
C LEU A 546 43.43 4.31 -29.02
N ASN A 547 44.46 3.58 -29.47
CA ASN A 547 45.68 4.18 -30.02
C ASN A 547 45.40 5.07 -31.24
N SER A 548 44.38 4.74 -32.04
CA SER A 548 43.98 5.59 -33.17
C SER A 548 43.48 6.96 -32.73
N TYR A 549 42.88 7.07 -31.54
CA TYR A 549 42.46 8.36 -30.95
C TYR A 549 43.65 9.11 -30.35
N LEU A 550 44.54 8.42 -29.62
CA LEU A 550 45.78 9.02 -29.09
C LEU A 550 46.66 9.62 -30.21
N GLN A 551 46.70 8.99 -31.38
CA GLN A 551 47.49 9.48 -32.50
C GLN A 551 46.90 10.75 -33.13
N LYS A 552 45.57 10.85 -33.18
CA LYS A 552 44.81 11.91 -33.86
C LYS A 552 44.61 13.16 -33.02
N ASN A 553 44.40 13.02 -31.71
CA ASN A 553 44.11 14.16 -30.85
C ASN A 553 45.39 14.73 -30.22
N GLU A 554 45.71 15.99 -30.53
CA GLU A 554 46.90 16.69 -30.02
C GLU A 554 46.85 16.92 -28.50
N GLU A 555 45.66 17.06 -27.93
CA GLU A 555 45.45 17.25 -26.48
C GLU A 555 45.88 16.04 -25.65
N LEU A 556 46.05 14.86 -26.28
CA LEU A 556 46.50 13.63 -25.62
C LEU A 556 47.99 13.35 -25.87
N SER A 557 48.78 14.38 -26.18
CA SER A 557 50.17 14.23 -26.58
C SER A 557 51.05 13.59 -25.51
N SER A 558 50.74 13.76 -24.22
CA SER A 558 51.48 13.13 -23.12
C SER A 558 51.27 11.61 -23.15
N LEU A 559 50.02 11.17 -23.23
CA LEU A 559 49.63 9.76 -23.31
C LEU A 559 50.11 9.10 -24.59
N LYS A 560 50.07 9.83 -25.72
CA LYS A 560 50.63 9.39 -27.00
C LYS A 560 52.11 9.05 -26.87
N LYS A 561 52.91 9.95 -26.27
CA LYS A 561 54.34 9.74 -26.05
C LYS A 561 54.59 8.53 -25.14
N GLU A 562 53.78 8.36 -24.11
CA GLU A 562 53.97 7.28 -23.13
C GLU A 562 53.55 5.89 -23.64
N TYR A 563 52.42 5.80 -24.36
CA TYR A 563 51.74 4.52 -24.59
C TYR A 563 51.67 4.06 -26.04
N SER A 564 51.67 4.92 -27.06
CA SER A 564 51.43 4.49 -28.45
C SER A 564 52.42 3.42 -28.92
N SER A 565 53.72 3.62 -28.66
CA SER A 565 54.75 2.64 -29.04
C SER A 565 54.68 1.33 -28.26
N LYS A 566 54.15 1.35 -27.03
CA LYS A 566 53.92 0.15 -26.21
C LYS A 566 52.75 -0.64 -26.77
N ILE A 567 51.66 0.05 -27.14
CA ILE A 567 50.45 -0.55 -27.71
C ILE A 567 50.75 -1.19 -29.07
N ASP A 568 51.50 -0.52 -29.95
CA ASP A 568 51.82 -1.05 -31.29
C ASP A 568 52.65 -2.34 -31.25
N LYS A 569 53.40 -2.57 -30.16
CA LYS A 569 54.20 -3.78 -29.94
C LYS A 569 53.39 -4.95 -29.37
N LEU A 570 52.13 -4.74 -28.98
CA LEU A 570 51.26 -5.80 -28.45
C LEU A 570 50.82 -6.74 -29.59
N LYS A 571 51.19 -8.02 -29.47
CA LYS A 571 50.86 -9.07 -30.43
C LYS A 571 49.52 -9.70 -30.11
#